data_AF-A0A3B0YXF2-F1
#
_entry.id   AF-A0A3B0YXF2-F1
#
_cell.length_a   1.000
_cell.length_b   1.000
_cell.length_c   1.000
_cell.angle_alpha   90.00
_cell.angle_beta   90.00
_cell.angle_gamma   90.00
#
_symmetry.space_group_name_H-M   'P 1'
#
loop_
_entity.id
_entity.type
_entity.pdbx_description
1 polymer ?
#
loop_
_entity_poly.entity_id
_entity_poly.type
_entity_poly.pdbx_seq_one_letter_code
_entity_poly.pdbx_strand_id
1 'polypeptide(L)'
;MANNDIPMSGGIPYAIGQSSVVRIPIPNTNGLAIEFKPRGRVPFTGSTSTLFYQDITGKRNLRLDYGYNVKTRTVNYHWNQKGTHANFGISDHTPVGKGGAGAYKAAKYFRYAGRALMVVGAAVDIVSIVKANKPLRRATQVIAGWAGAWAGCKVVGAGGAAYGSSVPGYGTAIVGVGGCIIGGLGGYFAGSKMAGVVYDWAENTVFIKVPVVPAP
;
A
#
# COMPACT_ATOMS: atom_id res chain seq x y z
N MET A 1 -10.85 22.19 -31.57
CA MET A 1 -9.88 21.15 -31.17
C MET A 1 -9.84 21.14 -29.65
N ALA A 2 -10.47 20.16 -29.01
CA ALA A 2 -10.49 20.08 -27.55
C ALA A 2 -9.10 19.64 -27.07
N ASN A 3 -8.40 20.51 -26.34
CA ASN A 3 -7.20 20.11 -25.62
C ASN A 3 -7.58 18.95 -24.70
N ASN A 4 -7.07 17.76 -24.99
CA ASN A 4 -7.04 16.62 -24.09
C ASN A 4 -6.05 16.92 -22.95
N ASP A 5 -6.28 17.99 -22.20
CA ASP A 5 -5.56 18.25 -20.97
C ASP A 5 -6.04 17.20 -19.98
N ILE A 6 -5.34 16.06 -19.95
CA ILE A 6 -5.48 15.09 -18.86
C ILE A 6 -5.28 15.93 -17.59
N PRO A 7 -6.32 16.12 -16.75
CA PRO A 7 -6.18 16.95 -15.58
C PRO A 7 -5.05 16.40 -14.74
N MET A 8 -4.21 17.30 -14.23
CA MET A 8 -3.11 16.99 -13.32
C MET A 8 -3.57 15.91 -12.33
N SER A 9 -2.90 14.76 -12.31
CA SER A 9 -3.33 13.60 -11.52
C SER A 9 -2.25 13.23 -10.53
N GLY A 10 -2.63 13.18 -9.26
CA GLY A 10 -1.80 12.69 -8.17
C GLY A 10 -1.71 11.17 -8.12
N GLY A 11 -2.39 10.45 -9.03
CA GLY A 11 -2.49 9.00 -8.99
C GLY A 11 -1.16 8.24 -8.97
N ILE A 12 -0.12 8.72 -9.67
CA ILE A 12 1.21 8.09 -9.64
C ILE A 12 1.87 8.24 -8.26
N PRO A 13 2.15 9.47 -7.77
CA PRO A 13 2.76 9.64 -6.45
C PRO A 13 1.89 9.05 -5.33
N TYR A 14 0.55 9.10 -5.46
CA TYR A 14 -0.37 8.44 -4.54
C TYR A 14 -0.20 6.92 -4.53
N ALA A 15 -0.23 6.27 -5.69
CA ALA A 15 -0.14 4.81 -5.81
C ALA A 15 1.22 4.25 -5.35
N ILE A 16 2.31 4.96 -5.64
CA ILE A 16 3.63 4.62 -5.09
C ILE A 16 3.61 4.82 -3.58
N GLY A 17 3.12 5.98 -3.13
CA GLY A 17 3.18 6.36 -1.73
C GLY A 17 2.33 5.48 -0.81
N GLN A 18 1.11 5.13 -1.22
CA GLN A 18 0.20 4.28 -0.45
C GLN A 18 0.81 2.91 -0.16
N SER A 19 1.69 2.38 -1.04
CA SER A 19 2.29 1.05 -0.85
C SER A 19 3.21 0.99 0.38
N SER A 20 3.65 2.16 0.89
CA SER A 20 4.39 2.27 2.15
C SER A 20 3.52 2.19 3.41
N VAL A 21 2.19 2.27 3.26
CA VAL A 21 1.22 2.27 4.38
C VAL A 21 0.18 1.16 4.28
N VAL A 22 -0.12 0.69 3.07
CA VAL A 22 -1.07 -0.40 2.86
C VAL A 22 -0.50 -1.70 3.41
N ARG A 23 -1.36 -2.43 4.10
CA ARG A 23 -1.10 -3.79 4.55
C ARG A 23 -1.26 -4.75 3.37
N ILE A 24 -0.16 -5.12 2.73
CA ILE A 24 -0.15 -6.00 1.55
C ILE A 24 -0.24 -7.47 2.03
N PRO A 25 -1.34 -8.20 1.79
CA PRO A 25 -1.49 -9.56 2.29
C PRO A 25 -0.42 -10.49 1.74
N ILE A 26 0.05 -11.44 2.56
CA ILE A 26 0.89 -12.55 2.08
C ILE A 26 -0.01 -13.80 2.05
N PRO A 27 -0.37 -14.34 0.87
CA PRO A 27 -1.22 -15.52 0.79
C PRO A 27 -0.64 -16.72 1.55
N ASN A 28 -1.52 -17.63 2.01
CA ASN A 28 -1.13 -18.87 2.70
C ASN A 28 -0.35 -18.70 4.01
N THR A 29 -0.47 -17.54 4.68
CA THR A 29 0.24 -17.26 5.94
C THR A 29 -0.64 -17.11 7.18
N ASN A 30 -1.93 -17.45 7.07
CA ASN A 30 -2.93 -17.22 8.13
C ASN A 30 -2.94 -15.76 8.58
N GLY A 31 -2.98 -14.85 7.60
CA GLY A 31 -3.17 -13.42 7.81
C GLY A 31 -1.91 -12.63 8.12
N LEU A 32 -0.71 -13.03 7.69
CA LEU A 32 0.45 -12.12 7.68
C LEU A 32 0.37 -11.15 6.50
N ALA A 33 1.03 -10.01 6.64
CA ALA A 33 1.10 -8.99 5.60
C ALA A 33 2.41 -8.22 5.66
N ILE A 34 2.84 -7.73 4.50
CA ILE A 34 4.00 -6.83 4.35
C ILE A 34 3.62 -5.44 4.86
N GLU A 35 4.40 -4.93 5.80
CA GLU A 35 4.27 -3.60 6.38
C GLU A 35 5.64 -2.99 6.69
N PHE A 36 5.70 -1.66 6.77
CA PHE A 36 6.92 -0.90 7.10
C PHE A 36 6.88 -0.28 8.49
N LYS A 37 5.84 -0.60 9.27
CA LYS A 37 5.63 -0.12 10.64
C LYS A 37 5.37 -1.30 11.55
N PRO A 38 5.93 -1.32 12.77
CA PRO A 38 5.61 -2.35 13.74
C PRO A 38 4.14 -2.27 14.17
N ARG A 39 3.55 -3.43 14.46
CA ARG A 39 2.28 -3.54 15.20
C ARG A 39 2.53 -4.03 16.62
N GLY A 40 1.65 -3.62 17.54
CA GLY A 40 1.78 -3.93 18.96
C GLY A 40 2.70 -2.94 19.70
N ARG A 41 3.33 -3.40 20.79
CA ARG A 41 4.17 -2.57 21.65
C ARG A 41 5.43 -2.13 20.91
N VAL A 42 5.61 -0.82 20.74
CA VAL A 42 6.85 -0.21 20.24
C VAL A 42 7.61 0.35 21.45
N PRO A 43 8.90 0.01 21.62
CA PRO A 43 9.72 0.65 22.65
C PRO A 43 9.77 2.17 22.47
N PHE A 44 9.96 2.93 23.55
CA PHE A 44 10.13 4.39 23.47
C PHE A 44 11.33 4.80 22.62
N THR A 45 12.36 3.95 22.56
CA THR A 45 13.54 4.11 21.70
C THR A 45 13.27 3.81 20.22
N GLY A 46 12.03 3.44 19.88
CA GLY A 46 11.63 3.00 18.54
C GLY A 46 11.94 1.53 18.29
N SER A 47 11.76 1.12 17.04
CA SER A 47 12.12 -0.21 16.55
C SER A 47 13.29 -0.06 15.59
N THR A 48 14.31 -0.90 15.74
CA THR A 48 15.42 -1.03 14.78
C THR A 48 15.02 -1.85 13.55
N SER A 49 13.75 -2.22 13.44
CA SER A 49 13.20 -3.03 12.36
C SER A 49 12.56 -2.15 11.29
N THR A 50 12.75 -2.50 10.02
CA THR A 50 12.30 -1.66 8.89
C THR A 50 11.24 -2.32 8.01
N LEU A 51 11.26 -3.65 7.93
CA LEU A 51 10.34 -4.47 7.14
C LEU A 51 9.71 -5.54 8.05
N PHE A 52 8.39 -5.69 7.96
CA PHE A 52 7.62 -6.59 8.82
C PHE A 52 6.68 -7.46 7.98
N TYR A 53 6.66 -8.76 8.26
CA TYR A 53 5.58 -9.68 7.91
C TYR A 53 4.85 -10.03 9.18
N GLN A 54 3.71 -9.38 9.41
CA GLN A 54 3.06 -9.47 10.71
C GLN A 54 1.55 -9.62 10.60
N ASP A 55 0.98 -10.30 11.58
CA ASP A 55 -0.48 -10.34 11.75
C ASP A 55 -1.03 -8.99 12.21
N ILE A 56 -2.36 -8.85 12.26
CA ILE A 56 -2.99 -7.58 12.65
C ILE A 56 -2.70 -7.19 14.12
N THR A 57 -2.32 -8.16 14.95
CA THR A 57 -2.02 -7.96 16.37
C THR A 57 -0.54 -7.64 16.62
N GLY A 58 0.33 -7.91 15.65
CA GLY A 58 1.79 -7.89 15.78
C GLY A 58 2.39 -9.07 16.54
N LYS A 59 1.58 -10.03 17.01
CA LYS A 59 2.04 -11.16 17.85
C LYS A 59 2.86 -12.17 17.05
N ARG A 60 2.38 -12.53 15.86
CA ARG A 60 3.18 -13.24 14.86
C ARG A 60 3.88 -12.24 13.98
N ASN A 61 5.20 -12.30 13.93
CA ASN A 61 5.98 -11.43 13.06
C ASN A 61 7.26 -12.11 12.55
N LEU A 62 7.64 -11.76 11.33
CA LEU A 62 9.00 -11.84 10.83
C LEU A 62 9.44 -10.41 10.55
N ARG A 63 10.57 -9.98 11.10
CA ARG A 63 11.03 -8.59 10.98
C ARG A 63 12.50 -8.52 10.61
N LEU A 64 12.83 -7.57 9.75
CA LEU A 64 14.19 -7.33 9.29
C LEU A 64 14.83 -6.27 10.17
N ASP A 65 15.81 -6.69 10.97
CA ASP A 65 16.41 -5.89 12.03
C ASP A 65 17.87 -5.57 11.69
N TYR A 66 18.36 -4.47 12.25
CA TYR A 66 19.79 -4.18 12.38
C TYR A 66 20.14 -3.99 13.85
N GLY A 67 21.09 -4.79 14.35
CA GLY A 67 21.49 -4.72 15.75
C GLY A 67 22.33 -5.91 16.18
N TYR A 68 22.53 -6.03 17.49
CA TYR A 68 23.26 -7.15 18.09
C TYR A 68 22.50 -8.47 17.86
N ASN A 69 23.19 -9.45 17.31
CA ASN A 69 22.68 -10.78 17.06
C ASN A 69 23.26 -11.76 18.09
N VAL A 70 22.39 -12.34 18.91
CA VAL A 70 22.79 -13.25 20.00
C VAL A 70 23.39 -14.57 19.50
N LYS A 71 23.05 -15.01 18.28
CA LYS A 71 23.58 -16.24 17.69
C LYS A 71 24.98 -16.06 17.14
N THR A 72 25.25 -14.94 16.48
CA THR A 72 26.57 -14.66 15.89
C THR A 72 27.47 -13.86 16.82
N ARG A 73 26.94 -13.33 17.94
CA ARG A 73 27.62 -12.44 18.89
C ARG A 73 28.22 -11.19 18.23
N THR A 74 27.61 -10.72 17.15
CA THR A 74 28.06 -9.57 16.36
C THR A 74 26.89 -8.66 16.01
N VAL A 75 27.18 -7.40 15.67
CA VAL A 75 26.18 -6.47 15.12
C VAL A 75 26.03 -6.75 13.63
N ASN A 76 24.82 -7.13 13.19
CA ASN A 76 24.55 -7.42 11.78
C ASN A 76 23.08 -7.14 11.42
N TYR A 77 22.80 -7.21 10.12
CA TYR A 77 21.44 -7.33 9.63
C TYR A 77 20.98 -8.78 9.81
N HIS A 78 19.79 -8.98 10.37
CA HIS A 78 19.24 -10.31 10.58
C HIS A 78 17.72 -10.32 10.60
N TRP A 79 17.14 -11.48 10.31
CA TRP A 79 15.75 -11.75 10.56
C TRP A 79 15.52 -12.08 12.03
N ASN A 80 14.49 -11.48 12.62
CA ASN A 80 13.95 -11.86 13.91
C ASN A 80 12.52 -12.39 13.69
N GLN A 81 12.21 -13.56 14.25
CA GLN A 81 10.94 -14.23 13.99
C GLN A 81 10.25 -14.69 15.27
N LYS A 82 8.93 -14.55 15.29
CA LYS A 82 8.06 -15.11 16.31
C LYS A 82 6.82 -15.71 15.65
N GLY A 83 6.71 -17.04 15.67
CA GLY A 83 5.54 -17.77 15.18
C GLY A 83 5.33 -17.72 13.66
N THR A 84 6.42 -17.52 12.90
CA THR A 84 6.39 -17.42 11.43
C THR A 84 7.36 -18.38 10.74
N HIS A 85 8.13 -19.17 11.49
CA HIS A 85 9.06 -20.16 10.94
C HIS A 85 8.38 -21.13 9.97
N ALA A 86 7.21 -21.67 10.31
CA ALA A 86 6.46 -22.57 9.44
C ALA A 86 6.01 -21.94 8.11
N ASN A 87 5.96 -20.61 8.01
CA ASN A 87 5.55 -19.89 6.80
C ASN A 87 6.74 -19.55 5.88
N PHE A 88 7.92 -19.30 6.44
CA PHE A 88 9.05 -18.77 5.68
C PHE A 88 10.32 -19.63 5.75
N GLY A 89 10.36 -20.65 6.60
CA GLY A 89 11.57 -21.46 6.85
C GLY A 89 12.73 -20.66 7.47
N ILE A 90 12.50 -19.41 7.88
CA ILE A 90 13.53 -18.53 8.44
C ILE A 90 13.57 -18.71 9.95
N SER A 91 14.72 -19.08 10.48
CA SER A 91 14.95 -19.22 11.91
C SER A 91 15.12 -17.87 12.60
N ASP A 92 14.88 -17.82 13.90
CA ASP A 92 15.10 -16.58 14.66
C ASP A 92 16.58 -16.18 14.66
N HIS A 93 16.86 -14.88 14.64
CA HIS A 93 18.21 -14.29 14.53
C HIS A 93 19.04 -14.77 13.33
N THR A 94 18.40 -15.16 12.21
CA THR A 94 19.11 -15.59 11.00
C THR A 94 19.81 -14.39 10.34
N PRO A 95 21.15 -14.37 10.22
CA PRO A 95 21.86 -13.29 9.53
C PRO A 95 21.44 -13.19 8.07
N VAL A 96 21.41 -11.96 7.54
CA VAL A 96 21.14 -11.74 6.12
C VAL A 96 22.38 -11.25 5.39
N GLY A 97 22.54 -11.68 4.14
CA GLY A 97 23.60 -11.21 3.27
C GLY A 97 23.38 -9.79 2.74
N LYS A 98 24.19 -9.39 1.75
CA LYS A 98 24.12 -8.06 1.11
C LYS A 98 22.72 -7.69 0.61
N GLY A 99 21.98 -8.66 0.06
CA GLY A 99 20.60 -8.47 -0.41
C GLY A 99 19.64 -8.04 0.71
N GLY A 100 19.71 -8.70 1.87
CA GLY A 100 18.90 -8.34 3.03
C GLY A 100 19.28 -6.99 3.63
N ALA A 101 20.59 -6.65 3.65
CA ALA A 101 21.03 -5.31 4.06
C ALA A 101 20.50 -4.22 3.11
N GLY A 102 20.46 -4.49 1.80
CA GLY A 102 19.84 -3.61 0.81
C GLY A 102 18.34 -3.44 1.06
N ALA A 103 17.62 -4.55 1.25
CA ALA A 103 16.19 -4.54 1.56
C ALA A 103 15.88 -3.74 2.85
N TYR A 104 16.70 -3.89 3.89
CA TYR A 104 16.56 -3.13 5.12
C TYR A 104 16.66 -1.61 4.89
N LYS A 105 17.69 -1.17 4.16
CA LYS A 105 17.89 0.25 3.85
C LYS A 105 16.76 0.78 2.97
N ALA A 106 16.38 0.03 1.94
CA ALA A 106 15.27 0.38 1.05
C ALA A 106 13.97 0.54 1.85
N ALA A 107 13.60 -0.43 2.69
CA ALA A 107 12.42 -0.37 3.54
C ALA A 107 12.44 0.84 4.49
N LYS A 108 13.60 1.15 5.09
CA LYS A 108 13.78 2.31 5.96
C LYS A 108 13.42 3.61 5.24
N TYR A 109 14.01 3.86 4.08
CA TYR A 109 13.77 5.09 3.33
C TYR A 109 12.37 5.12 2.71
N PHE A 110 11.92 3.98 2.18
CA PHE A 110 10.62 3.86 1.52
C PHE A 110 9.45 4.17 2.46
N ARG A 111 9.54 3.79 3.74
CA ARG A 111 8.56 4.15 4.77
C ARG A 111 8.28 5.65 4.85
N TYR A 112 9.32 6.48 4.72
CA TYR A 112 9.20 7.94 4.85
C TYR A 112 8.94 8.59 3.49
N ALA A 113 9.72 8.22 2.48
CA ALA A 113 9.57 8.74 1.12
C ALA A 113 8.20 8.39 0.53
N GLY A 114 7.71 7.17 0.72
CA GLY A 114 6.40 6.75 0.28
C GLY A 114 5.27 7.56 0.95
N ARG A 115 5.37 7.85 2.25
CA ARG A 115 4.37 8.69 2.92
C ARG A 115 4.36 10.12 2.40
N ALA A 116 5.54 10.68 2.11
CA ALA A 116 5.63 11.99 1.48
C ALA A 116 5.00 11.98 0.08
N LEU A 117 5.31 10.97 -0.75
CA LEU A 117 4.70 10.80 -2.08
C LEU A 117 3.17 10.65 -2.01
N MET A 118 2.66 9.92 -1.02
CA MET A 118 1.21 9.78 -0.83
C MET A 118 0.55 11.13 -0.56
N VAL A 119 1.14 11.96 0.31
CA VAL A 119 0.64 13.30 0.63
C VAL A 119 0.73 14.22 -0.59
N VAL A 120 1.84 14.19 -1.32
CA VAL A 120 2.01 14.96 -2.56
C VAL A 120 0.96 14.56 -3.59
N GLY A 121 0.73 13.26 -3.79
CA GLY A 121 -0.31 12.78 -4.69
C GLY A 121 -1.70 13.23 -4.27
N ALA A 122 -2.04 13.14 -2.98
CA ALA A 122 -3.31 13.64 -2.49
C ALA A 122 -3.47 15.16 -2.71
N ALA A 123 -2.42 15.95 -2.49
CA ALA A 123 -2.44 17.40 -2.72
C ALA A 123 -2.63 17.75 -4.20
N VAL A 124 -1.92 17.06 -5.10
CA VAL A 124 -2.10 17.22 -6.56
C VAL A 124 -3.53 16.88 -6.97
N ASP A 125 -4.11 15.82 -6.40
CA ASP A 125 -5.50 15.45 -6.65
C ASP A 125 -6.48 16.52 -6.17
N ILE A 126 -6.26 17.11 -5.00
CA ILE A 126 -7.08 18.24 -4.49
C ILE A 126 -6.99 19.44 -5.44
N VAL A 127 -5.78 19.81 -5.88
CA VAL A 127 -5.60 20.89 -6.88
C VAL A 127 -6.34 20.58 -8.16
N SER A 128 -6.35 19.30 -8.58
CA SER A 128 -7.07 18.87 -9.78
C SER A 128 -8.60 19.03 -9.65
N ILE A 129 -9.15 18.85 -8.44
CA ILE A 129 -10.58 19.04 -8.16
C ILE A 129 -10.93 20.53 -8.26
N VAL A 130 -10.13 21.39 -7.62
CA VAL A 130 -10.36 22.85 -7.59
C VAL A 130 -10.28 23.46 -8.99
N LYS A 131 -9.37 22.97 -9.84
CA LYS A 131 -9.18 23.48 -11.20
C LYS A 131 -10.12 22.84 -12.24
N ALA A 132 -10.91 21.84 -11.88
CA ALA A 132 -11.77 21.15 -12.84
C ALA A 132 -13.06 21.93 -13.14
N ASN A 133 -13.46 21.95 -14.41
CA ASN A 133 -14.74 22.54 -14.83
C ASN A 133 -15.95 21.85 -14.18
N LYS A 134 -15.84 20.54 -13.89
CA LYS A 134 -16.83 19.75 -13.14
C LYS A 134 -16.20 19.21 -11.85
N PRO A 135 -16.14 20.02 -10.77
CA PRO A 135 -15.39 19.66 -9.56
C PRO A 135 -15.96 18.42 -8.86
N LEU A 136 -17.29 18.27 -8.81
CA LEU A 136 -17.93 17.10 -8.18
C LEU A 136 -17.64 15.80 -8.93
N ARG A 137 -17.68 15.83 -10.27
CA ARG A 137 -17.26 14.72 -11.11
C ARG A 137 -15.80 14.34 -10.82
N ARG A 138 -14.90 15.33 -10.82
CA ARG A 138 -13.46 15.09 -10.57
C ARG A 138 -13.21 14.56 -9.16
N ALA A 139 -13.89 15.07 -8.15
CA ALA A 139 -13.78 14.57 -6.78
C ALA A 139 -14.21 13.10 -6.69
N THR A 140 -15.30 12.74 -7.35
CA THR A 140 -15.79 11.35 -7.43
C THR A 140 -14.75 10.43 -8.09
N GLN A 141 -14.12 10.88 -9.19
CA GLN A 141 -13.04 10.14 -9.84
C GLN A 141 -11.81 9.96 -8.96
N VAL A 142 -11.41 10.99 -8.22
CA VAL A 142 -10.24 10.94 -7.31
C VAL A 142 -10.49 9.96 -6.17
N ILE A 143 -11.64 10.06 -5.49
CA ILE A 143 -11.99 9.18 -4.36
C ILE A 143 -12.06 7.72 -4.84
N ALA A 144 -12.73 7.46 -5.96
CA ALA A 144 -12.76 6.14 -6.55
C ALA A 144 -11.37 5.67 -7.02
N GLY A 145 -10.53 6.59 -7.47
CA GLY A 145 -9.13 6.34 -7.78
C GLY A 145 -8.36 5.88 -6.55
N TRP A 146 -8.44 6.58 -5.43
CA TRP A 146 -7.80 6.16 -4.17
C TRP A 146 -8.30 4.79 -3.68
N ALA A 147 -9.61 4.57 -3.72
CA ALA A 147 -10.20 3.29 -3.33
C ALA A 147 -9.75 2.15 -4.26
N GLY A 148 -9.78 2.38 -5.57
CA GLY A 148 -9.29 1.44 -6.57
C GLY A 148 -7.80 1.17 -6.41
N ALA A 149 -6.99 2.20 -6.12
CA ALA A 149 -5.57 2.07 -5.88
C ALA A 149 -5.28 1.22 -4.64
N TRP A 150 -6.03 1.41 -3.56
CA TRP A 150 -5.88 0.62 -2.34
C TRP A 150 -6.26 -0.84 -2.57
N ALA A 151 -7.38 -1.08 -3.25
CA ALA A 151 -7.86 -2.42 -3.57
C ALA A 151 -6.90 -3.14 -4.53
N GLY A 152 -6.50 -2.49 -5.62
CA GLY A 152 -5.55 -3.00 -6.59
C GLY A 152 -4.19 -3.28 -5.97
N CYS A 153 -3.70 -2.41 -5.08
CA CYS A 153 -2.47 -2.65 -4.33
C CYS A 153 -2.54 -3.95 -3.52
N LYS A 154 -3.64 -4.20 -2.82
CA LYS A 154 -3.80 -5.43 -2.03
C LYS A 154 -3.87 -6.68 -2.88
N VAL A 155 -4.66 -6.66 -3.95
CA VAL A 155 -4.89 -7.84 -4.80
C VAL A 155 -3.63 -8.20 -5.57
N VAL A 156 -3.07 -7.24 -6.32
CA VAL A 156 -1.87 -7.48 -7.13
C VAL A 156 -0.63 -7.61 -6.25
N GLY A 157 -0.55 -6.87 -5.14
CA GLY A 157 0.53 -7.01 -4.16
C GLY A 157 0.51 -8.36 -3.45
N ALA A 158 -0.67 -8.93 -3.15
CA ALA A 158 -0.77 -10.29 -2.64
C ALA A 158 -0.32 -11.34 -3.68
N GLY A 159 -0.71 -11.17 -4.95
CA GLY A 159 -0.21 -12.00 -6.05
C GLY A 159 1.32 -11.91 -6.19
N GLY A 160 1.87 -10.69 -6.13
CA GLY A 160 3.32 -10.45 -6.16
C GLY A 160 4.04 -11.05 -4.95
N ALA A 161 3.46 -10.95 -3.75
CA ALA A 161 4.02 -11.56 -2.55
C ALA A 161 4.05 -13.09 -2.65
N ALA A 162 2.98 -13.71 -3.19
CA ALA A 162 2.95 -15.14 -3.46
C ALA A 162 4.06 -15.54 -4.45
N TYR A 163 4.21 -14.81 -5.56
CA TYR A 163 5.27 -15.08 -6.54
C TYR A 163 6.69 -14.92 -5.96
N GLY A 164 6.91 -13.86 -5.17
CA GLY A 164 8.18 -13.58 -4.52
C GLY A 164 8.56 -14.55 -3.40
N SER A 165 7.63 -15.43 -2.96
CA SER A 165 7.88 -16.38 -1.87
C SER A 165 8.80 -17.55 -2.25
N SER A 166 9.18 -17.66 -3.53
CA SER A 166 10.28 -18.54 -3.97
C SER A 166 11.65 -18.15 -3.37
N VAL A 167 11.80 -16.89 -2.96
CA VAL A 167 12.94 -16.40 -2.15
C VAL A 167 12.39 -15.86 -0.83
N PRO A 168 12.20 -16.72 0.20
CA PRO A 168 11.59 -16.35 1.46
C PRO A 168 12.34 -15.20 2.14
N GLY A 169 11.59 -14.33 2.83
CA GLY A 169 12.15 -13.10 3.36
C GLY A 169 12.06 -12.01 2.30
N TYR A 170 13.16 -11.35 1.94
CA TYR A 170 13.11 -10.09 1.19
C TYR A 170 12.55 -10.22 -0.25
N GLY A 171 12.55 -11.39 -0.87
CA GLY A 171 11.92 -11.62 -2.18
C GLY A 171 10.41 -11.38 -2.15
N THR A 172 9.72 -11.93 -1.15
CA THR A 172 8.29 -11.68 -0.89
C THR A 172 7.98 -10.18 -0.79
N ALA A 173 8.80 -9.40 -0.07
CA ALA A 173 8.59 -7.97 0.08
C ALA A 173 8.80 -7.20 -1.22
N ILE A 174 9.92 -7.45 -1.92
CA ILE A 174 10.27 -6.70 -3.13
C ILE A 174 9.18 -6.88 -4.19
N VAL A 175 8.79 -8.13 -4.46
CA VAL A 175 7.79 -8.43 -5.48
C VAL A 175 6.39 -8.03 -5.00
N GLY A 176 6.05 -8.23 -3.71
CA GLY A 176 4.76 -7.83 -3.16
C GLY A 176 4.54 -6.31 -3.19
N VAL A 177 5.56 -5.53 -2.83
CA VAL A 177 5.51 -4.06 -2.91
C VAL A 177 5.46 -3.60 -4.36
N GLY A 178 6.27 -4.18 -5.25
CA GLY A 178 6.22 -3.89 -6.68
C GLY A 178 4.84 -4.17 -7.29
N GLY A 179 4.27 -5.33 -6.97
CA GLY A 179 2.90 -5.70 -7.36
C GLY A 179 1.85 -4.73 -6.79
N CYS A 180 2.00 -4.30 -5.54
CA CYS A 180 1.11 -3.30 -4.95
C CYS A 180 1.18 -1.95 -5.67
N ILE A 181 2.37 -1.49 -6.09
CA ILE A 181 2.51 -0.25 -6.85
C ILE A 181 1.81 -0.38 -8.21
N ILE A 182 2.07 -1.46 -8.95
CA ILE A 182 1.46 -1.72 -10.27
C ILE A 182 -0.07 -1.82 -10.15
N GLY A 183 -0.56 -2.63 -9.21
CA GLY A 183 -1.99 -2.76 -8.94
C GLY A 183 -2.62 -1.47 -8.44
N GLY A 184 -1.88 -0.67 -7.68
CA GLY A 184 -2.31 0.64 -7.21
C GLY A 184 -2.49 1.63 -8.35
N LEU A 185 -1.55 1.67 -9.30
CA LEU A 185 -1.64 2.51 -10.48
C LEU A 185 -2.81 2.09 -11.38
N GLY A 186 -2.91 0.80 -11.69
CA GLY A 186 -4.01 0.25 -12.49
C GLY A 186 -5.37 0.44 -11.83
N GLY A 187 -5.45 0.19 -10.53
CA GLY A 187 -6.64 0.37 -9.72
C GLY A 187 -7.07 1.84 -9.62
N TYR A 188 -6.12 2.77 -9.48
CA TYR A 188 -6.43 4.21 -9.52
C TYR A 188 -7.08 4.58 -10.85
N PHE A 189 -6.44 4.23 -11.96
CA PHE A 189 -6.91 4.58 -13.28
C PHE A 189 -8.28 3.97 -13.61
N ALA A 190 -8.44 2.67 -13.31
CA ALA A 190 -9.71 1.97 -13.50
C ALA A 190 -10.82 2.57 -12.63
N GLY A 191 -10.55 2.77 -11.33
CA GLY A 191 -11.50 3.37 -10.38
C GLY A 191 -11.94 4.76 -10.81
N SER A 192 -10.99 5.63 -11.16
CA SER A 192 -11.29 6.99 -11.64
C SER A 192 -12.11 6.99 -12.92
N LYS A 193 -11.80 6.13 -13.89
CA LYS A 193 -12.57 6.06 -15.14
C LYS A 193 -14.00 5.57 -14.92
N MET A 194 -14.17 4.46 -14.20
CA MET A 194 -15.49 3.90 -13.92
C MET A 194 -16.38 4.91 -13.19
N ALA A 195 -15.83 5.58 -12.17
CA ALA A 195 -16.58 6.56 -11.41
C ALA A 195 -16.95 7.80 -12.23
N GLY A 196 -16.12 8.19 -13.20
CA GLY A 196 -16.47 9.22 -14.19
C GLY A 196 -17.68 8.82 -15.03
N VAL A 197 -17.69 7.58 -15.54
CA VAL A 197 -18.81 7.04 -16.33
C VAL A 197 -20.09 6.98 -15.50
N VAL A 198 -20.02 6.50 -14.25
CA VAL A 198 -21.17 6.43 -13.34
C VAL A 198 -21.70 7.82 -13.00
N TYR A 199 -20.81 8.78 -12.74
CA TYR A 199 -21.22 10.16 -12.48
C TYR A 199 -21.93 10.77 -13.69
N ASP A 200 -21.36 10.61 -14.89
CA ASP A 200 -21.95 11.14 -16.13
C ASP A 200 -23.31 10.50 -16.42
N TRP A 201 -23.48 9.21 -16.14
CA TRP A 201 -24.77 8.54 -16.22
C TRP A 201 -25.79 9.14 -15.23
N ALA A 202 -25.41 9.29 -13.96
CA ALA A 202 -26.29 9.82 -12.91
C ALA A 202 -26.66 11.29 -13.12
N GLU A 203 -25.74 12.11 -13.63
CA GLU A 203 -25.99 13.52 -13.94
C GLU A 203 -27.06 13.69 -15.04
N ASN A 204 -27.17 12.71 -15.95
CA ASN A 204 -28.14 12.71 -17.03
C ASN A 204 -29.49 12.07 -16.66
N THR A 205 -29.62 11.46 -15.47
CA THR A 205 -30.90 10.94 -14.98
C THR A 205 -31.63 12.00 -14.16
N VAL A 206 -32.71 12.59 -14.70
CA VAL A 206 -33.58 13.52 -13.97
C VAL A 206 -34.45 12.75 -12.99
N PHE A 207 -34.24 12.96 -11.68
CA PHE A 207 -35.20 12.53 -10.66
C PHE A 207 -36.43 13.44 -10.72
N ILE A 208 -37.52 12.95 -11.30
CA ILE A 208 -38.82 13.62 -11.29
C ILE A 208 -39.24 13.78 -9.81
N LYS A 209 -39.51 15.01 -9.36
CA LYS A 209 -40.15 15.23 -8.05
C LYS A 209 -41.48 14.47 -8.06
N VAL A 210 -41.65 13.53 -7.13
CA VAL A 210 -42.96 12.91 -6.90
C VAL A 210 -43.96 14.03 -6.58
N PRO A 211 -45.10 14.12 -7.28
CA PRO A 211 -46.08 15.16 -7.01
C PRO A 211 -46.52 15.08 -5.55
N VAL A 212 -46.51 16.22 -4.86
CA VAL A 212 -47.08 16.33 -3.51
C VAL A 212 -48.59 16.20 -3.68
N VAL A 213 -49.14 15.03 -3.36
CA VAL A 213 -50.59 14.87 -3.24
C VAL A 213 -51.00 15.58 -1.94
N PRO A 214 -51.84 16.62 -1.98
CA PRO A 214 -52.35 17.21 -0.74
C PRO A 214 -53.11 16.15 0.05
N ALA A 215 -52.90 16.13 1.37
CA ALA A 215 -53.61 15.22 2.27
C ALA A 215 -55.14 15.47 2.19
N PRO A 216 -55.96 14.41 2.25
CA PRO A 216 -57.42 14.50 2.14
C PRO A 216 -58.05 15.29 3.30
#